data_AF-A0A1Q5JD51-F1
#
_entry.id   AF-A0A1Q5JD51-F1
#
_cell.length_a   1.000
_cell.length_b   1.000
_cell.length_c   1.000
_cell.angle_alpha   90.00
_cell.angle_beta   90.00
_cell.angle_gamma   90.00
#
_symmetry.space_group_name_H-M   'P 1'
#
loop_
_entity.id
_entity.type
_entity.pdbx_description
1 polymer ?
#
loop_
_entity_poly.entity_id
_entity_poly.type
_entity_poly.pdbx_seq_one_letter_code
_entity_poly.pdbx_strand_id
1 'polypeptide(L)'
;MIGLPQGKTTPGGASASTCAEDPEHLFRIRHPWSVYDVSEEELKQGFERLHQALPAKGWKVVSYGPNNSEARSLELTAESEKEHFAVNAELWVGSTDPKKKNLIGLTVVSGCFRAPEGTDLKGLY
;
A
#
# COMPACT_ATOMS: atom_id res chain seq x y z
N MET A 1 11.09 8.17 -5.39
CA MET A 1 10.06 7.13 -5.55
C MET A 1 10.78 5.78 -5.52
N ILE A 2 10.79 5.16 -4.34
CA ILE A 2 11.55 3.98 -3.85
C ILE A 2 13.01 3.83 -4.31
N GLY A 3 13.30 3.48 -5.57
CA GLY A 3 14.68 3.38 -6.09
C GLY A 3 15.49 2.27 -5.43
N LEU A 4 15.12 1.01 -5.70
CA LEU A 4 15.80 -0.21 -5.25
C LEU A 4 16.14 -1.09 -6.46
N PRO A 5 17.24 -0.81 -7.18
CA PRO A 5 17.53 -1.45 -8.47
C PRO A 5 17.83 -2.95 -8.38
N GLN A 6 18.30 -3.42 -7.21
CA GLN A 6 18.55 -4.85 -6.95
C GLN A 6 17.38 -5.52 -6.21
N GLY A 7 16.32 -4.77 -5.89
CA GLY A 7 15.15 -5.30 -5.20
C GLY A 7 14.30 -6.18 -6.11
N LYS A 8 13.78 -7.27 -5.56
CA LYS A 8 12.76 -8.10 -6.21
C LYS A 8 11.37 -7.57 -5.90
N THR A 9 10.44 -7.77 -6.81
CA THR A 9 9.03 -7.46 -6.62
C THR A 9 8.22 -8.73 -6.57
N THR A 10 7.22 -8.77 -5.69
CA THR A 10 6.17 -9.79 -5.81
C THR A 10 5.31 -9.48 -7.03
N PRO A 11 4.71 -10.49 -7.68
CA PRO A 11 3.61 -10.23 -8.60
C PRO A 11 2.55 -9.38 -7.90
N GLY A 12 2.00 -8.39 -8.59
CA GLY A 12 0.90 -7.60 -8.07
C GLY A 12 -0.38 -8.43 -8.00
N GLY A 13 -1.12 -8.32 -6.90
CA GLY A 13 -2.37 -9.06 -6.69
C GLY A 13 -3.58 -8.15 -6.79
N ALA A 14 -4.00 -7.79 -8.01
CA ALA A 14 -5.22 -6.98 -8.16
C ALA A 14 -6.43 -7.73 -7.56
N SER A 15 -7.11 -7.08 -6.63
CA SER A 15 -8.30 -7.59 -5.95
C SER A 15 -9.35 -6.50 -5.82
N ALA A 16 -10.62 -6.90 -5.76
CA ALA A 16 -11.72 -6.00 -5.48
C ALA A 16 -12.25 -6.25 -4.07
N SER A 17 -12.71 -5.18 -3.42
CA SER A 17 -13.30 -5.23 -2.08
C SER A 17 -14.45 -4.25 -1.98
N THR A 18 -15.38 -4.49 -1.06
CA THR A 18 -16.49 -3.58 -0.83
C THR A 18 -16.02 -2.28 -0.15
N CYS A 19 -16.78 -1.22 -0.38
CA CYS A 19 -16.64 0.02 0.37
C CYS A 19 -17.61 0.03 1.55
N ALA A 20 -17.12 0.44 2.72
CA ALA A 20 -17.93 0.43 3.95
C ALA A 20 -19.11 1.41 3.90
N GLU A 21 -19.03 2.44 3.04
CA GLU A 21 -20.08 3.44 2.86
C GLU A 21 -21.38 2.84 2.27
N ASP A 22 -21.25 1.90 1.34
CA ASP A 22 -22.38 1.21 0.70
C ASP A 22 -21.87 -0.15 0.15
N PRO A 23 -21.75 -1.17 1.01
CA PRO A 23 -21.10 -2.43 0.65
C PRO A 23 -21.91 -3.26 -0.36
N GLU A 24 -23.18 -2.94 -0.58
CA GLU A 24 -24.05 -3.62 -1.53
C GLU A 24 -23.88 -3.10 -2.96
N HIS A 25 -23.48 -1.83 -3.12
CA HIS A 25 -23.38 -1.20 -4.45
C HIS A 25 -22.03 -0.58 -4.77
N LEU A 26 -21.14 -0.41 -3.79
CA LEU A 26 -19.82 0.21 -3.98
C LEU A 26 -18.68 -0.79 -3.77
N PHE A 27 -17.73 -0.76 -4.71
CA PHE A 27 -16.50 -1.53 -4.65
C PHE A 27 -15.28 -0.65 -4.93
N ARG A 28 -14.12 -1.10 -4.48
CA ARG A 28 -12.81 -0.50 -4.78
C ARG A 28 -11.82 -1.57 -5.20
N ILE A 29 -10.86 -1.16 -6.00
CA ILE A 29 -9.75 -1.99 -6.43
C ILE A 29 -8.57 -1.75 -5.51
N ARG A 30 -7.94 -2.84 -5.08
CA ARG A 30 -6.68 -2.84 -4.35
C ARG A 30 -5.64 -3.58 -5.17
N HIS A 31 -4.45 -3.03 -5.21
CA HIS A 31 -3.30 -3.65 -5.84
C HIS A 31 -2.15 -3.70 -4.83
N PRO A 32 -2.10 -4.74 -3.98
CA PRO A 32 -0.95 -5.02 -3.14
C PRO A 32 0.21 -5.63 -3.93
N TRP A 33 1.42 -5.19 -3.61
CA TRP A 33 2.69 -5.85 -3.96
C TRP A 33 3.76 -5.51 -2.93
N SER A 34 4.92 -6.13 -3.03
CA SER A 34 6.05 -5.83 -2.15
C SER A 34 7.35 -5.72 -2.91
N VAL A 35 8.30 -4.96 -2.35
CA VAL A 35 9.70 -4.91 -2.78
C VAL A 35 10.56 -5.53 -1.68
N TYR A 36 11.44 -6.46 -2.02
CA TYR A 36 12.23 -7.24 -1.05
C TYR A 36 13.58 -7.67 -1.64
N ASP A 37 14.34 -8.50 -0.89
CA ASP A 37 15.62 -9.09 -1.30
C ASP A 37 16.77 -8.07 -1.45
N VAL A 38 16.73 -7.05 -0.62
CA VAL A 38 17.78 -6.03 -0.44
C VAL A 38 18.02 -5.82 1.06
N SER A 39 19.08 -5.10 1.42
CA SER A 39 19.38 -4.87 2.83
C SER A 39 18.30 -4.06 3.55
N GLU A 40 18.21 -4.22 4.88
CA GLU A 40 17.32 -3.41 5.72
C GLU A 40 17.57 -1.90 5.54
N GLU A 41 18.84 -1.50 5.43
CA GLU A 41 19.23 -0.11 5.24
C GLU A 41 18.74 0.43 3.89
N GLU A 42 18.89 -0.35 2.81
CA GLU A 42 18.36 0.04 1.51
C GLU A 42 16.84 0.19 1.54
N LEU A 43 16.11 -0.72 2.20
CA LEU A 43 14.65 -0.62 2.36
C LEU A 43 14.26 0.66 3.12
N LYS A 44 14.93 0.98 4.23
CA LYS A 44 14.70 2.22 4.99
C LYS A 44 14.90 3.45 4.11
N GLN A 45 16.02 3.51 3.40
CA GLN A 45 16.30 4.63 2.49
C GLN A 45 15.31 4.70 1.32
N GLY A 46 14.87 3.56 0.80
CA GLY A 46 13.85 3.47 -0.24
C GLY A 46 12.49 3.99 0.23
N PHE A 47 12.11 3.67 1.46
CA PHE A 47 10.89 4.15 2.10
C PHE A 47 10.94 5.67 2.33
N GLU A 48 12.06 6.21 2.80
CA GLU A 48 12.25 7.65 2.95
C GLU A 48 12.19 8.38 1.59
N ARG A 49 12.80 7.81 0.54
CA ARG A 49 12.68 8.32 -0.83
C ARG A 49 11.25 8.24 -1.39
N LEU A 50 10.40 7.36 -0.87
CA LEU A 50 8.98 7.32 -1.21
C LEU A 50 8.24 8.46 -0.51
N HIS A 51 8.45 8.60 0.80
CA HIS A 51 7.87 9.65 1.62
C HIS A 51 8.15 11.05 1.06
N GLN A 52 9.39 11.34 0.65
CA GLN A 52 9.75 12.64 0.08
C GLN A 52 9.19 12.85 -1.35
N ALA A 53 9.14 11.79 -2.16
CA ALA A 53 8.78 11.91 -3.57
C ALA A 53 7.27 12.02 -3.82
N LEU A 54 6.43 11.53 -2.91
CA LEU A 54 4.98 11.59 -3.05
C LEU A 54 4.46 13.05 -3.02
N PRO A 55 4.76 13.87 -2.00
CA PRO A 55 4.43 15.30 -1.98
C PRO A 55 4.98 16.07 -3.17
N ALA A 56 6.23 15.80 -3.56
CA ALA A 56 6.85 16.44 -4.72
C ALA A 56 6.12 16.15 -6.05
N LYS A 57 5.27 15.11 -6.09
CA LYS A 57 4.42 14.76 -7.24
C LYS A 57 2.94 15.09 -7.02
N GLY A 58 2.61 15.91 -6.02
CA GLY A 58 1.25 16.36 -5.74
C GLY A 58 0.38 15.36 -4.97
N TRP A 59 0.97 14.33 -4.36
CA TRP A 59 0.25 13.47 -3.43
C TRP A 59 0.26 14.08 -2.03
N LYS A 60 -0.87 14.04 -1.35
CA LYS A 60 -1.00 14.53 0.03
C LYS A 60 -0.70 13.40 1.00
N VAL A 61 0.33 13.53 1.82
CA VAL A 61 0.59 12.59 2.92
C VAL A 61 -0.43 12.86 4.02
N VAL A 62 -1.27 11.87 4.34
CA VAL A 62 -2.32 11.96 5.35
C VAL A 62 -1.93 11.27 6.66
N SER A 63 -0.99 10.33 6.61
CA SER A 63 -0.40 9.70 7.79
C SER A 63 1.03 9.25 7.51
N TYR A 64 1.93 9.45 8.48
CA TYR A 64 3.29 8.92 8.47
C TYR A 64 3.74 8.64 9.91
N GLY A 65 4.03 7.37 10.22
CA GLY A 65 4.43 6.97 11.56
C GLY A 65 4.25 5.47 11.82
N PRO A 66 4.56 5.00 13.03
CA PRO A 66 4.37 3.60 13.41
C PRO A 66 2.90 3.20 13.34
N ASN A 67 2.59 2.06 12.72
CA ASN A 67 1.24 1.51 12.65
C ASN A 67 0.82 0.84 13.97
N ASN A 68 -0.44 0.41 14.04
CA ASN A 68 -1.04 -0.22 15.22
C ASN A 68 -0.73 -1.73 15.35
N SER A 69 0.15 -2.28 14.51
CA SER A 69 0.56 -3.68 14.62
C SER A 69 1.44 -3.89 15.86
N GLU A 70 1.58 -5.14 16.31
CA GLU A 70 2.49 -5.51 17.40
C GLU A 70 3.94 -5.08 17.11
N ALA A 71 4.36 -5.15 15.84
CA ALA A 71 5.69 -4.75 15.41
C ALA A 71 5.87 -3.23 15.31
N ARG A 72 4.77 -2.45 15.34
CA ARG A 72 4.77 -0.99 15.13
C ARG A 72 5.58 -0.58 13.89
N SER A 73 5.41 -1.32 12.80
CA SER A 73 6.05 -1.06 11.52
C SER A 73 5.79 0.37 11.07
N LEU A 74 6.79 1.03 10.48
CA LEU A 74 6.61 2.37 9.94
C LEU A 74 5.67 2.31 8.74
N GLU A 75 4.64 3.14 8.75
CA GLU A 75 3.59 3.22 7.74
C GLU A 75 3.51 4.63 7.18
N LEU A 76 3.16 4.70 5.89
CA LEU A 76 2.92 5.92 5.13
C LEU A 76 1.60 5.76 4.37
N THR A 77 0.67 6.68 4.56
CA THR A 77 -0.54 6.79 3.73
C THR A 77 -0.56 8.13 3.03
N ALA A 78 -0.74 8.12 1.71
CA ALA A 78 -0.87 9.30 0.90
C ALA A 78 -2.00 9.18 -0.12
N GLU A 79 -2.63 10.29 -0.44
CA GLU A 79 -3.80 10.37 -1.32
C GLU A 79 -3.49 11.29 -2.50
N SER A 80 -4.01 10.92 -3.68
CA SER A 80 -4.02 11.76 -4.86
C SER A 80 -5.46 12.20 -5.13
N GLU A 81 -5.76 13.47 -4.81
CA GLU A 81 -7.07 14.05 -5.14
C GLU A 81 -7.31 14.08 -6.65
N LYS A 82 -6.24 14.28 -7.44
CA LYS A 82 -6.32 14.34 -8.90
C LYS A 82 -6.68 13.00 -9.54
N GLU A 83 -6.11 11.92 -9.03
CA GLU A 83 -6.25 10.59 -9.63
C GLU A 83 -7.31 9.74 -8.90
N HIS A 84 -7.84 10.22 -7.76
CA HIS A 84 -8.76 9.48 -6.89
C HIS A 84 -8.20 8.11 -6.44
N PHE A 85 -6.91 8.08 -6.10
CA PHE A 85 -6.23 6.91 -5.52
C PHE A 85 -5.58 7.26 -4.19
N ALA A 86 -5.46 6.25 -3.33
CA ALA A 86 -4.61 6.26 -2.15
C ALA A 86 -3.48 5.24 -2.31
N VAL A 87 -2.35 5.51 -1.69
CA VAL A 87 -1.28 4.54 -1.48
C VAL A 87 -1.08 4.38 0.02
N ASN A 88 -1.06 3.13 0.46
CA ASN A 88 -0.60 2.74 1.78
C ASN A 88 0.69 1.95 1.60
N ALA A 89 1.74 2.34 2.30
CA ALA A 89 3.03 1.68 2.27
C ALA A 89 3.50 1.37 3.68
N GLU A 90 4.04 0.18 3.88
CA GLU A 90 4.52 -0.30 5.17
C GLU A 90 5.97 -0.79 5.03
N LEU A 91 6.82 -0.42 5.98
CA LEU A 91 8.20 -0.86 6.07
C LEU A 91 8.32 -1.98 7.11
N TRP A 92 8.58 -3.20 6.64
CA TRP A 92 8.69 -4.39 7.47
C TRP A 92 10.17 -4.77 7.58
N VAL A 93 10.79 -4.44 8.70
CA VAL A 93 12.23 -4.65 8.96
C VAL A 93 12.48 -5.04 10.42
N GLY A 94 13.68 -5.54 10.73
CA GLY A 94 14.10 -5.81 12.11
C GLY A 94 13.44 -7.02 12.78
N SER A 95 12.78 -7.90 12.03
CA SER A 95 12.22 -9.13 12.61
C SER A 95 13.32 -10.12 12.99
N THR A 96 13.20 -10.73 14.16
CA THR A 96 14.08 -11.83 14.62
C THR A 96 13.60 -13.21 14.16
N ASP A 97 12.40 -13.30 13.58
CA ASP A 97 11.87 -14.54 13.00
C ASP A 97 12.52 -14.79 11.62
N PRO A 98 13.30 -15.86 11.43
CA PRO A 98 13.96 -16.14 10.16
C PRO A 98 12.99 -16.42 9.01
N LYS A 99 11.70 -16.67 9.29
CA LYS A 99 10.65 -16.82 8.26
C LYS A 99 10.14 -15.48 7.75
N LYS A 100 10.31 -14.39 8.50
CA LYS A 100 9.86 -13.05 8.11
C LYS A 100 10.97 -12.36 7.32
N LYS A 101 10.64 -11.98 6.09
CA LYS A 101 11.57 -11.25 5.22
C LYS A 101 11.40 -9.76 5.41
N ASN A 102 12.52 -9.04 5.36
CA ASN A 102 12.49 -7.59 5.27
C ASN A 102 11.94 -7.17 3.90
N LEU A 103 10.99 -6.23 3.90
CA LEU A 103 10.33 -5.76 2.69
C LEU A 103 9.69 -4.37 2.88
N ILE A 104 9.34 -3.73 1.77
CA ILE A 104 8.34 -2.66 1.73
C ILE A 104 7.07 -3.26 1.12
N GLY A 105 5.98 -3.25 1.87
CA GLY A 105 4.65 -3.56 1.37
C GLY A 105 4.01 -2.29 0.80
N LEU A 106 3.39 -2.39 -0.37
CA LEU A 106 2.65 -1.31 -1.00
C LEU A 106 1.28 -1.79 -1.40
N THR A 107 0.26 -1.00 -1.09
CA THR A 107 -1.09 -1.19 -1.59
C THR A 107 -1.58 0.11 -2.20
N VAL A 108 -1.85 0.09 -3.50
CA VAL A 108 -2.60 1.17 -4.15
C VAL A 108 -4.08 0.82 -4.11
N VAL A 109 -4.89 1.77 -3.66
CA VAL A 109 -6.33 1.63 -3.47
C VAL A 109 -7.04 2.70 -4.28
N SER A 110 -8.03 2.31 -5.07
CA SER A 110 -8.88 3.26 -5.78
C SER A 110 -9.89 3.92 -4.85
N GLY A 111 -10.48 5.02 -5.30
CA GLY A 111 -11.78 5.46 -4.84
C GLY A 111 -12.86 4.38 -5.02
N CYS A 112 -14.01 4.59 -4.39
CA CYS A 112 -15.16 3.72 -4.49
C CYS A 112 -15.93 3.96 -5.78
N PHE A 113 -16.24 2.89 -6.50
CA PHE A 113 -17.01 2.89 -7.73
C PHE A 113 -18.35 2.20 -7.51
N ARG A 114 -19.40 2.70 -8.17
CA ARG A 114 -20.70 2.05 -8.18
C ARG A 114 -20.71 0.88 -9.15
N ALA A 115 -21.11 -0.28 -8.65
CA ALA A 115 -21.32 -1.47 -9.46
C ALA A 115 -22.56 -1.29 -10.36
N PRO A 116 -22.56 -1.87 -11.57
CA PRO A 116 -23.75 -1.92 -12.41
C PRO A 116 -24.93 -2.59 -11.66
N GLU A 117 -26.16 -2.18 -11.99
CA GLU A 117 -27.36 -2.82 -11.44
C GLU A 117 -27.34 -4.34 -11.63
N GLY A 118 -27.73 -5.07 -10.60
CA GLY A 118 -27.75 -6.54 -10.60
C GLY A 118 -26.37 -7.21 -10.39
N THR A 119 -25.30 -6.44 -10.18
CA THR A 119 -23.99 -7.01 -9.81
C THR A 119 -24.02 -7.53 -8.39
N ASP A 120 -23.69 -8.81 -8.19
CA ASP A 120 -23.50 -9.37 -6.86
C ASP A 120 -22.09 -9.10 -6.35
N LEU A 121 -21.97 -8.28 -5.29
CA LEU A 121 -20.70 -7.97 -4.63
C LEU A 121 -20.39 -8.92 -3.46
N LYS A 122 -21.24 -9.92 -3.21
CA LYS A 122 -20.99 -10.92 -2.16
C LYS A 122 -19.72 -11.69 -2.48
N GLY A 123 -18.85 -11.82 -1.47
CA GLY A 123 -17.57 -12.49 -1.61
C GLY A 123 -16.43 -11.59 -2.09
N LEU A 124 -16.65 -10.28 -2.25
CA LEU A 124 -15.55 -9.33 -2.23
C LEU A 124 -15.11 -9.08 -0.78
N TYR A 125 -13.81 -9.17 -0.52
CA TYR A 125 -13.16 -8.97 0.79
C TYR A 125 -11.94 -8.09 0.59
#